data_AF-A0A9E3JQA8-F1
#
_entry.id   AF-A0A9E3JQA8-F1
#
_cell.length_a   1.000
_cell.length_b   1.000
_cell.length_c   1.000
_cell.angle_alpha   90.00
_cell.angle_beta   90.00
_cell.angle_gamma   90.00
#
_symmetry.space_group_name_H-M   'P 1'
#
loop_
_entity.id
_entity.type
_entity.pdbx_description
1 polymer ?
#
loop_
_entity_poly.entity_id
_entity_poly.type
_entity_poly.pdbx_seq_one_letter_code
_entity_poly.pdbx_strand_id
1 'polypeptide(L)'
;MNSTNERESFSERLQQALRNAHYSPDSPTRLAREFNIRFEGRPITVHAARKWLVGEAIPTQEKLRMIAQWLGVPADWLRFGGSENAAASGDSADSGARFESADVK
;
A
#
# COMPACT_ATOMS: atom_id res chain seq x y z
N MET A 1 1.79 14.73 -19.33
CA MET A 1 0.76 15.30 -18.42
C MET A 1 0.15 14.12 -17.65
N ASN A 2 0.90 13.52 -16.71
CA ASN A 2 0.53 12.22 -16.12
C ASN A 2 0.77 12.12 -14.61
N SER A 3 1.61 12.99 -14.04
CA SER A 3 1.97 12.95 -12.61
C SER A 3 0.85 13.42 -11.68
N THR A 4 -0.20 14.10 -12.17
CA THR A 4 -1.36 14.48 -11.35
C THR A 4 -2.26 13.28 -11.11
N ASN A 5 -2.63 12.55 -12.17
CA ASN A 5 -3.37 11.29 -12.07
C ASN A 5 -2.69 10.27 -11.15
N GLU A 6 -1.36 10.10 -11.23
CA GLU A 6 -0.65 9.16 -10.35
C GLU A 6 -0.79 9.51 -8.86
N ARG A 7 -0.69 10.80 -8.51
CA ARG A 7 -0.82 11.25 -7.13
C ARG A 7 -2.26 11.16 -6.64
N GLU A 8 -3.23 11.44 -7.50
CA GLU A 8 -4.66 11.29 -7.22
C GLU A 8 -5.00 9.81 -6.96
N SER A 9 -4.64 8.91 -7.88
CA SER A 9 -4.89 7.46 -7.71
C SER A 9 -4.17 6.89 -6.48
N PHE A 10 -2.97 7.37 -6.15
CA PHE A 10 -2.29 7.02 -4.89
C PHE A 10 -3.13 7.44 -3.68
N SER A 11 -3.66 8.66 -3.68
CA SER A 11 -4.45 9.18 -2.56
C SER A 11 -5.74 8.38 -2.33
N GLU A 12 -6.44 8.02 -3.40
CA GLU A 12 -7.65 7.20 -3.35
C GLU A 12 -7.35 5.82 -2.75
N ARG A 13 -6.26 5.17 -3.19
CA ARG A 13 -5.81 3.87 -2.68
C ARG A 13 -5.35 3.95 -1.22
N LEU A 14 -4.67 5.02 -0.84
CA LEU A 14 -4.27 5.25 0.54
C LEU A 14 -5.49 5.39 1.45
N GLN A 15 -6.48 6.19 1.04
CA GLN A 15 -7.74 6.33 1.78
C GLN A 15 -8.49 5.00 1.87
N GLN A 16 -8.52 4.21 0.78
CA GLN A 16 -9.09 2.87 0.77
C GLN A 16 -8.41 1.95 1.78
N ALA A 17 -7.07 1.90 1.79
CA ALA A 17 -6.31 1.06 2.69
C ALA A 17 -6.49 1.49 4.16
N LEU A 18 -6.60 2.79 4.43
CA LEU A 18 -6.92 3.30 5.76
C LEU A 18 -8.31 2.84 6.22
N ARG A 19 -9.34 2.95 5.36
CA ARG A 19 -10.69 2.47 5.66
C ARG A 19 -10.67 0.96 5.96
N ASN A 20 -9.97 0.17 5.17
CA ASN A 20 -9.84 -1.27 5.38
C ASN A 20 -9.13 -1.61 6.70
N ALA A 21 -8.14 -0.80 7.08
CA ALA A 21 -7.43 -0.92 8.35
C ALA A 21 -8.19 -0.26 9.54
N HIS A 22 -9.46 0.11 9.35
CA HIS A 22 -10.32 0.77 10.36
C HIS A 22 -9.81 2.13 10.86
N TYR A 23 -8.96 2.81 10.08
CA TYR A 23 -8.51 4.16 10.36
C TYR A 23 -9.35 5.19 9.59
N SER A 24 -9.62 6.34 10.22
CA SER A 24 -10.34 7.44 9.58
C SER A 24 -9.43 8.18 8.58
N PRO A 25 -9.72 8.17 7.27
CA PRO A 25 -8.93 8.88 6.27
C PRO A 25 -9.00 10.41 6.41
N ASP A 26 -10.00 10.93 7.11
CA ASP A 26 -10.22 12.38 7.31
C ASP A 26 -9.28 13.03 8.33
N SER A 27 -8.46 12.23 9.02
CA SER A 27 -7.60 12.70 10.12
C SER A 27 -6.10 12.62 9.78
N PRO A 28 -5.54 13.59 9.03
CA PRO A 28 -4.10 13.64 8.73
C PRO A 28 -3.24 13.69 10.01
N THR A 29 -3.75 14.29 11.08
CA THR A 29 -3.07 14.34 12.38
C THR A 29 -2.90 12.96 12.99
N ARG A 30 -3.92 12.10 12.89
CA ARG A 30 -3.86 10.74 13.40
C ARG A 30 -2.89 9.91 12.55
N LEU A 31 -2.98 10.02 11.22
CA LEU A 31 -2.06 9.34 10.31
C LEU A 31 -0.60 9.69 10.60
N ALA A 32 -0.29 10.99 10.72
CA ALA A 32 1.08 11.42 11.01
C ALA A 32 1.58 10.92 12.36
N ARG A 33 0.74 10.96 13.40
CA ARG A 33 1.07 10.46 14.74
C ARG A 33 1.36 8.96 14.70
N GLU A 34 0.44 8.18 14.14
CA GLU A 34 0.50 6.72 14.11
C GLU A 34 1.67 6.23 13.26
N PHE A 35 1.97 6.94 12.17
CA PHE A 35 3.17 6.73 11.37
C PHE A 35 4.45 7.02 12.16
N ASN A 36 4.52 8.18 12.84
CA ASN A 36 5.70 8.58 13.61
C ASN A 36 5.99 7.65 14.79
N ILE A 37 4.97 7.01 15.37
CA ILE A 37 5.14 6.02 16.45
C ILE A 37 5.77 4.73 15.91
N ARG A 38 5.47 4.34 14.67
CA ARG A 38 6.00 3.12 14.05
C ARG A 38 7.30 3.33 13.29
N PHE A 39 7.58 4.56 12.87
CA PHE A 39 8.73 4.88 12.06
C PHE A 39 9.88 5.41 12.93
N GLU A 40 10.96 4.64 13.00
CA GLU A 40 12.17 4.99 13.76
C GLU A 40 13.05 6.05 13.06
N GLY A 41 12.73 6.39 11.81
CA GLY A 41 13.47 7.37 11.02
C GLY A 41 13.00 8.82 11.20
N ARG A 42 13.15 9.63 10.14
CA ARG A 42 12.69 11.03 10.15
C ARG A 42 11.16 11.11 10.27
N PRO A 43 10.62 11.71 11.33
CA PRO A 43 9.18 11.84 11.50
C PRO A 43 8.58 12.68 10.36
N ILE A 44 7.32 12.43 10.06
CA ILE A 44 6.54 13.23 9.14
C ILE A 44 5.71 14.26 9.88
N THR A 45 5.47 15.39 9.22
CA THR A 45 4.55 16.41 9.73
C THR A 45 3.12 16.09 9.31
N VAL A 46 2.15 16.61 10.06
CA VAL A 46 0.72 16.54 9.70
C VAL A 46 0.46 17.11 8.30
N HIS A 47 1.21 18.14 7.92
CA HIS A 47 1.13 18.73 6.59
C HIS A 47 1.52 17.72 5.50
N ALA A 48 2.59 16.94 5.70
CA ALA A 48 2.96 15.88 4.76
C ALA A 48 1.88 14.80 4.64
N ALA A 49 1.32 14.35 5.77
CA ALA A 49 0.21 13.39 5.79
C ALA A 49 -1.02 13.92 5.03
N ARG A 50 -1.38 15.20 5.21
CA ARG A 50 -2.46 15.84 4.45
C ARG A 50 -2.18 15.80 2.95
N LYS A 51 -0.96 16.14 2.52
CA LYS A 51 -0.60 16.12 1.10
C LYS A 51 -0.70 14.73 0.48
N TRP A 52 -0.48 13.67 1.25
CA TRP A 52 -0.66 12.30 0.79
C TRP A 52 -2.13 11.93 0.63
N LEU A 53 -2.97 12.34 1.59
CA LEU A 53 -4.41 12.09 1.57
C LEU A 53 -5.16 12.85 0.48
N VAL A 54 -4.66 14.03 0.10
CA VAL A 54 -5.25 14.88 -0.96
C VAL A 54 -4.64 14.58 -2.34
N GLY A 55 -3.59 13.75 -2.42
CA GLY A 55 -2.91 13.48 -3.70
C GLY A 55 -2.09 14.66 -4.21
N GLU A 56 -1.66 15.57 -3.33
CA GLU A 56 -0.75 16.65 -3.72
C GLU A 56 0.71 16.16 -3.81
N ALA A 57 1.09 15.16 -3.00
CA ALA A 57 2.44 14.61 -2.96
C ALA A 57 2.44 13.09 -2.73
N ILE A 58 3.41 12.40 -3.34
CA ILE A 58 3.69 10.99 -3.06
C ILE A 58 4.86 10.91 -2.06
N PRO A 59 4.77 10.05 -1.01
CA PRO A 59 5.87 9.81 -0.08
C PRO A 59 7.13 9.25 -0.76
N THR A 60 8.28 9.37 -0.11
CA THR A 60 9.50 8.67 -0.53
C THR A 60 9.30 7.16 -0.42
N GLN A 61 10.13 6.38 -1.13
CA GLN A 61 9.96 4.93 -1.18
C GLN A 61 10.03 4.26 0.20
N GLU A 62 10.88 4.73 1.11
CA GLU A 62 10.94 4.23 2.49
C GLU A 62 9.62 4.44 3.24
N LYS A 63 9.07 5.66 3.18
CA LYS A 63 7.81 6.01 3.84
C LYS A 63 6.65 5.24 3.23
N LEU A 64 6.67 5.05 1.92
CA LEU A 64 5.67 4.29 1.19
C LEU A 64 5.68 2.82 1.63
N ARG A 65 6.86 2.19 1.70
CA ARG A 65 7.01 0.82 2.21
C ARG A 65 6.53 0.69 3.66
N MET A 66 6.79 1.69 4.49
CA MET A 66 6.32 1.68 5.87
C MET A 66 4.79 1.77 5.97
N ILE A 67 4.16 2.67 5.21
CA ILE A 67 2.68 2.76 5.16
C ILE A 67 2.08 1.45 4.64
N ALA A 68 2.65 0.90 3.56
CA ALA A 68 2.24 -0.36 2.97
C ALA A 68 2.29 -1.51 4.00
N GLN A 69 3.42 -1.64 4.70
CA GLN A 69 3.60 -2.63 5.76
C GLN A 69 2.66 -2.42 6.95
N TRP A 70 2.40 -1.17 7.34
CA TRP A 70 1.48 -0.84 8.43
C TRP A 70 0.03 -1.17 8.07
N LEU A 71 -0.40 -0.87 6.84
CA LEU A 71 -1.76 -1.13 6.36
C LEU A 71 -1.94 -2.58 5.86
N GLY A 72 -0.86 -3.36 5.76
CA GLY A 72 -0.90 -4.73 5.25
C GLY A 72 -1.16 -4.83 3.74
N VAL A 73 -0.78 -3.82 2.96
CA VAL A 73 -0.96 -3.78 1.50
C VAL A 73 0.38 -3.71 0.77
N PRO A 74 0.48 -4.14 -0.51
CA PRO A 74 1.72 -4.02 -1.27
C PRO A 74 2.08 -2.57 -1.59
N ALA A 75 3.37 -2.22 -1.49
CA ALA A 75 3.89 -0.89 -1.81
C ALA A 75 3.62 -0.51 -3.29
N ASP A 76 3.86 -1.43 -4.21
CA ASP A 76 3.62 -1.23 -5.64
C ASP A 76 2.12 -1.05 -5.95
N TRP A 77 1.25 -1.75 -5.22
CA TRP A 77 -0.19 -1.53 -5.30
C TRP A 77 -0.58 -0.15 -4.76
N LEU A 78 0.02 0.31 -3.67
CA LEU A 78 -0.28 1.66 -3.16
C LEU A 78 0.13 2.74 -4.17
N ARG A 79 1.31 2.60 -4.79
CA ARG A 79 1.90 3.57 -5.72
C ARG A 79 1.26 3.57 -7.10
N PHE A 80 1.26 2.42 -7.76
CA PHE A 80 0.82 2.29 -9.16
C PHE A 80 -0.59 1.70 -9.26
N GLY A 81 -1.03 0.97 -8.23
CA GLY A 81 -2.30 0.25 -8.15
C GLY A 81 -2.40 -0.79 -9.21
N GLY A 82 -2.08 -2.02 -8.78
CA GLY A 82 -2.39 -3.25 -9.50
C GLY A 82 -2.43 -3.09 -11.00
N SER A 83 -1.37 -2.54 -11.59
CA SER A 83 -1.21 -2.69 -13.02
C SER A 83 -0.87 -4.16 -13.22
N GLU A 84 -1.69 -4.83 -14.03
CA GLU A 84 -1.57 -6.16 -14.62
C GLU A 84 -0.25 -6.32 -15.43
N ASN A 85 0.87 -5.80 -14.92
CA ASN A 85 2.16 -5.75 -15.59
C ASN A 85 3.33 -5.82 -14.60
N ALA A 86 3.23 -6.75 -13.66
CA ALA A 86 4.38 -7.35 -13.00
C ALA A 86 4.12 -8.87 -12.95
N ALA A 87 4.15 -9.51 -14.12
CA ALA A 87 4.13 -10.95 -14.22
C ALA A 87 5.37 -11.55 -13.53
N ALA A 88 5.19 -12.72 -12.91
CA ALA A 88 6.22 -13.73 -12.69
C ALA A 88 7.43 -13.34 -11.80
N SER A 89 7.30 -13.60 -10.49
CA SER A 89 8.32 -14.15 -9.56
C SER A 89 7.61 -14.21 -8.20
N GLY A 90 7.15 -15.35 -7.68
CA GLY A 90 7.86 -16.61 -7.54
C GLY A 90 8.24 -16.74 -6.06
N ASP A 91 7.73 -17.80 -5.41
CA ASP A 91 8.10 -18.30 -4.07
C ASP A 91 7.39 -17.58 -2.88
N SER A 92 6.53 -18.20 -2.08
CA SER A 92 6.53 -19.55 -1.52
C SER A 92 5.10 -19.94 -1.09
N ALA A 93 4.53 -20.97 -1.71
CA ALA A 93 3.47 -21.80 -1.11
C ALA A 93 3.85 -23.25 -1.41
N ASP A 94 4.73 -23.72 -0.54
CA ASP A 94 5.26 -25.06 -0.41
C ASP A 94 4.18 -26.14 -0.29
N SER A 95 4.39 -27.20 -1.08
CA SER A 95 4.07 -28.62 -0.85
C SER A 95 2.66 -29.05 -0.42
N GLY A 96 1.94 -29.61 -1.39
CA GLY A 96 0.86 -30.58 -1.20
C GLY A 96 0.82 -31.54 -2.37
N ALA A 97 1.85 -32.38 -2.47
CA ALA A 97 2.05 -33.34 -3.54
C ALA A 97 0.85 -34.29 -3.78
N ARG A 98 0.59 -34.54 -5.07
CA ARG A 98 0.42 -35.87 -5.67
C ARG A 98 -0.55 -36.82 -4.98
N PHE A 99 -1.71 -37.06 -5.60
CA PHE A 99 -2.07 -38.42 -6.02
C PHE A 99 -2.97 -38.40 -7.26
N GLU A 100 -2.41 -38.98 -8.30
CA GLU A 100 -2.98 -39.40 -9.56
C GLU A 100 -3.82 -40.67 -9.33
N SER A 101 -5.03 -40.76 -9.89
CA SER A 101 -5.71 -41.98 -10.33
C SER A 101 -7.03 -41.55 -10.98
N ALA A 102 -7.08 -41.43 -12.30
CA ALA A 102 -7.32 -42.52 -13.25
C ALA A 102 -8.83 -42.79 -13.45
N ASP A 103 -9.24 -42.47 -14.67
CA ASP A 103 -10.34 -43.02 -15.46
C ASP A 103 -10.94 -44.34 -14.94
N VAL A 104 -12.26 -44.37 -14.73
CA VAL A 104 -13.04 -45.55 -15.12
C VAL A 104 -14.49 -45.17 -15.45
N LYS A 105 -14.75 -45.20 -16.76
CA LYS A 105 -15.96 -45.58 -17.51
C LYS A 105 -17.33 -45.59 -16.81
#